data_AF-A0A7X9Q9L7-F1
#
_entry.id   AF-A0A7X9Q9L7-F1
#
_cell.length_a   1.000
_cell.length_b   1.000
_cell.length_c   1.000
_cell.angle_alpha   90.00
_cell.angle_beta   90.00
_cell.angle_gamma   90.00
#
_symmetry.space_group_name_H-M   'P 1'
#
loop_
_entity.id
_entity.type
_entity.pdbx_description
1 polymer ?
#
loop_
_entity_poly.entity_id
_entity_poly.type
_entity_poly.pdbx_seq_one_letter_code
_entity_poly.pdbx_strand_id
1 'polypeptide(L)'
;MKKLLVALLLLCVLLPGAVAEEQAPSLTYTEPYMVTLNPDNEMNIIWLTKEPCEGSVEYGLTPVMGEVATAEQFEIKGFRTSITPEGYDAEPTNNPELPVYQLIAKLENLQPGQVYYYRVTTT
;
A
#
# COMPACT_ATOMS: atom_id res chain seq x y z
N MET A 1 46.82 18.57 24.66
CA MET A 1 45.36 18.52 24.89
C MET A 1 44.55 19.38 23.92
N LYS A 2 44.89 20.65 23.64
CA LYS A 2 44.15 21.48 22.66
C LYS A 2 44.20 21.02 21.20
N LYS A 3 45.29 20.38 20.75
CA LYS A 3 45.43 19.89 19.35
C LYS A 3 44.63 18.61 19.06
N LEU A 4 44.28 17.83 20.10
CA LEU A 4 43.50 16.59 19.95
C LEU A 4 41.98 16.87 19.87
N LEU A 5 41.53 17.96 20.50
CA LEU A 5 40.13 18.38 20.48
C LEU A 5 39.69 18.95 19.12
N VAL A 6 40.62 19.61 18.40
CA VAL A 6 40.34 20.19 17.08
C VAL A 6 40.22 19.10 16.00
N ALA A 7 40.96 18.00 16.12
CA ALA A 7 40.87 16.87 15.19
C ALA A 7 39.54 16.11 15.35
N LEU A 8 38.97 16.06 16.55
CA LEU A 8 37.70 15.37 16.80
C LEU A 8 36.49 16.21 16.33
N LEU A 9 36.57 17.54 16.39
CA LEU A 9 35.50 18.43 15.90
C LEU A 9 35.42 18.48 14.37
N LEU A 10 36.54 18.27 13.66
CA LEU A 10 36.56 18.23 12.20
C LEU A 10 36.10 16.89 11.61
N LEU A 11 36.05 15.81 12.40
CA LEU A 11 35.63 14.48 11.94
C LEU A 11 34.11 14.30 11.90
N CYS A 12 33.35 15.15 12.59
CA CYS A 12 31.88 15.08 12.60
C CYS A 12 31.21 15.71 11.36
N VAL A 13 31.96 16.34 10.47
CA VAL A 13 31.41 17.03 9.27
C VAL A 13 31.38 16.13 8.03
N LEU A 14 31.86 14.89 8.13
CA LEU A 14 31.97 13.95 6.99
C LEU A 14 31.02 12.75 7.08
N LEU A 15 30.02 12.77 7.96
CA LEU A 15 28.92 11.83 7.82
C LEU A 15 28.12 12.27 6.58
N PRO A 16 28.02 11.44 5.53
CA PRO A 16 27.05 11.70 4.48
C PRO A 16 25.71 11.83 5.18
N GLY A 17 25.09 13.01 5.09
CA GLY A 17 23.71 13.15 5.52
C GLY A 17 22.94 12.02 4.85
N ALA A 18 22.26 11.20 5.65
CA ALA A 18 21.26 10.30 5.13
C ALA A 18 20.26 11.19 4.39
N VAL A 19 20.42 11.29 3.08
CA VAL A 19 19.41 11.89 2.22
C VAL A 19 18.21 11.00 2.41
N ALA A 20 17.18 11.50 3.09
CA ALA A 20 15.91 10.81 3.16
C ALA A 20 15.50 10.60 1.70
N GLU A 21 15.50 9.36 1.23
CA GLU A 21 14.98 9.04 -0.09
C GLU A 21 13.53 9.53 -0.10
N GLU A 22 13.24 10.48 -0.97
CA GLU A 22 11.88 10.94 -1.21
C GLU A 22 11.12 9.75 -1.80
N GLN A 23 10.37 9.06 -0.93
CA GLN A 23 9.63 7.87 -1.31
C GLN A 23 8.64 8.27 -2.41
N ALA A 24 8.82 7.68 -3.60
CA ALA A 24 7.95 7.94 -4.73
C ALA A 24 6.47 7.80 -4.29
N PRO A 25 5.57 8.65 -4.80
CA PRO A 25 4.19 8.62 -4.38
C PRO A 25 3.59 7.23 -4.62
N SER A 26 3.16 6.55 -3.55
CA SER A 26 2.49 5.25 -3.66
C SER A 26 1.17 5.42 -4.40
N LEU A 27 0.88 4.52 -5.35
CA LEU A 27 -0.40 4.41 -6.03
C LEU A 27 -1.52 3.91 -5.11
N THR A 28 -1.16 3.27 -3.99
CA THR A 28 -2.10 2.68 -3.03
C THR A 28 -2.31 3.57 -1.80
N TYR A 29 -3.52 3.52 -1.23
CA TYR A 29 -3.83 4.07 0.08
C TYR A 29 -3.61 3.06 1.21
N THR A 30 -3.80 1.77 0.92
CA THR A 30 -3.71 0.70 1.92
C THR A 30 -2.72 -0.35 1.48
N GLU A 31 -2.13 -1.03 2.46
CA GLU A 31 -1.60 -2.36 2.23
C GLU A 31 -2.76 -3.33 1.90
N PRO A 32 -2.47 -4.45 1.22
CA PRO A 32 -3.49 -5.45 0.94
C PRO A 32 -4.02 -6.12 2.20
N TYR A 33 -5.34 -6.30 2.28
CA TYR A 33 -6.03 -6.98 3.36
C TYR A 33 -6.93 -8.10 2.84
N MET A 34 -7.30 -9.02 3.73
CA MET A 34 -8.00 -10.26 3.39
C MET A 34 -9.45 -10.25 3.84
N VAL A 35 -10.36 -10.68 2.97
CA VAL A 35 -11.78 -10.88 3.30
C VAL A 35 -12.28 -12.17 2.64
N THR A 36 -12.98 -13.00 3.40
CA THR A 36 -13.65 -14.18 2.87
C THR A 36 -14.94 -14.42 3.63
N LEU A 37 -15.97 -14.90 2.92
CA LEU A 37 -17.19 -15.44 3.53
C LEU A 37 -17.16 -16.98 3.54
N ASN A 38 -16.21 -17.59 2.83
CA ASN A 38 -16.05 -19.04 2.72
C ASN A 38 -14.55 -19.42 2.77
N PRO A 39 -13.95 -19.41 3.97
CA PRO A 39 -12.51 -19.62 4.15
C PRO A 39 -12.02 -21.01 3.74
N ASP A 40 -12.94 -21.95 3.51
CA ASP A 40 -12.60 -23.33 3.12
C ASP A 40 -12.20 -23.44 1.64
N ASN A 41 -12.51 -22.44 0.80
CA ASN A 41 -12.16 -22.52 -0.62
C ASN A 41 -11.77 -21.20 -1.29
N GLU A 42 -11.99 -20.06 -0.66
CA GLU A 42 -11.72 -18.75 -1.26
C GLU A 42 -11.10 -17.75 -0.30
N MET A 43 -10.37 -16.80 -0.88
CA MET A 43 -9.91 -15.60 -0.21
C MET A 43 -9.95 -14.42 -1.18
N ASN A 44 -10.49 -13.29 -0.77
CA ASN A 44 -10.35 -12.03 -1.49
C ASN A 44 -9.18 -11.25 -0.91
N ILE A 45 -8.25 -10.85 -1.77
CA ILE A 45 -7.19 -9.90 -1.44
C ILE A 45 -7.62 -8.54 -1.97
N ILE A 46 -7.69 -7.55 -1.09
CA ILE A 46 -8.29 -6.25 -1.36
C ILE A 46 -7.32 -5.13 -1.02
N TRP A 47 -7.24 -4.10 -1.86
CA TRP A 47 -6.51 -2.88 -1.54
C TRP A 47 -7.14 -1.66 -2.22
N LEU A 48 -6.86 -0.48 -1.67
CA LEU A 48 -7.36 0.79 -2.19
C LEU A 48 -6.29 1.55 -2.95
N THR A 49 -6.67 2.17 -4.06
CA THR A 49 -5.79 2.95 -4.95
C THR A 49 -6.32 4.36 -5.20
N LYS A 50 -5.40 5.24 -5.58
CA LYS A 50 -5.62 6.68 -5.79
C LYS A 50 -6.25 7.00 -7.14
N GLU A 51 -6.09 6.11 -8.12
CA GLU A 51 -6.54 6.27 -9.50
C GLU A 51 -6.90 4.90 -10.08
N PRO A 52 -7.62 4.86 -11.21
CA PRO A 52 -7.90 3.61 -11.90
C PRO A 52 -6.59 2.94 -12.34
N CYS A 53 -6.41 1.67 -12.01
CA CYS A 53 -5.20 0.92 -12.31
C CYS A 53 -5.50 -0.59 -12.36
N GLU A 54 -4.56 -1.35 -12.91
CA GLU A 54 -4.64 -2.80 -12.93
C GLU A 54 -4.02 -3.41 -11.67
N GLY A 55 -4.50 -4.60 -11.31
CA GLY A 55 -4.07 -5.30 -10.12
C GLY A 55 -3.99 -6.80 -10.35
N SER A 56 -3.03 -7.45 -9.72
CA SER A 56 -2.96 -8.92 -9.70
C SER A 56 -2.38 -9.44 -8.41
N VAL A 57 -2.71 -10.70 -8.11
CA VAL A 57 -2.16 -11.46 -6.99
C VAL A 57 -1.55 -12.73 -7.52
N GLU A 58 -0.24 -12.87 -7.37
CA GLU A 58 0.44 -14.14 -7.55
C GLU A 58 0.39 -14.90 -6.22
N TYR A 59 0.05 -16.20 -6.24
CA TYR A 59 -0.11 -16.99 -5.03
C TYR A 59 0.22 -18.48 -5.22
N GLY A 60 0.46 -19.19 -4.11
CA GLY A 60 0.68 -20.63 -4.13
C GLY A 60 1.12 -21.22 -2.80
N LEU A 61 1.26 -22.54 -2.75
CA LEU A 61 1.65 -23.28 -1.54
C LEU A 61 3.15 -23.14 -1.19
N THR A 62 3.94 -22.53 -2.08
CA THR A 62 5.37 -22.27 -1.85
C THR A 62 5.68 -20.79 -2.07
N PRO A 63 6.80 -20.26 -1.53
CA PRO A 63 7.18 -18.87 -1.75
C PRO A 63 7.43 -18.47 -3.21
N VAL A 64 7.63 -19.46 -4.11
CA VAL A 64 7.77 -19.22 -5.55
C VAL A 64 6.40 -18.93 -6.19
N MET A 65 5.30 -19.23 -5.48
CA MET A 65 3.93 -19.06 -5.96
C MET A 65 3.73 -19.86 -7.26
N GLY A 66 2.80 -19.48 -8.13
CA GLY A 66 2.59 -20.14 -9.43
C GLY A 66 1.22 -19.93 -10.05
N GLU A 67 0.24 -19.52 -9.24
CA GLU A 67 -1.08 -19.12 -9.69
C GLU A 67 -1.18 -17.59 -9.71
N VAL A 68 -2.01 -17.05 -10.61
CA VAL A 68 -2.26 -15.60 -10.71
C VAL A 68 -3.75 -15.33 -10.77
N ALA A 69 -4.23 -14.44 -9.91
CA ALA A 69 -5.58 -13.88 -9.94
C ALA A 69 -5.53 -12.40 -10.33
N THR A 70 -6.23 -12.03 -11.40
CA THR A 70 -6.43 -10.62 -11.75
C THR A 70 -7.44 -9.98 -10.82
N ALA A 71 -7.20 -8.74 -10.43
CA ALA A 71 -8.12 -7.97 -9.60
C ALA A 71 -9.20 -7.28 -10.43
N GLU A 72 -10.43 -7.31 -9.92
CA GLU A 72 -11.51 -6.47 -10.41
C GLU A 72 -11.49 -5.11 -9.70
N GLN A 73 -11.76 -4.04 -10.45
CA GLN A 73 -11.74 -2.67 -9.93
C GLN A 73 -13.15 -2.13 -9.69
N PHE A 74 -13.33 -1.45 -8.56
CA PHE A 74 -14.56 -0.77 -8.19
C PHE A 74 -14.28 0.67 -7.74
N GLU A 75 -14.97 1.65 -8.30
CA GLU A 75 -14.91 3.03 -7.81
C GLU A 75 -15.73 3.16 -6.51
N ILE A 76 -15.13 3.75 -5.47
CA ILE A 76 -15.84 4.09 -4.23
C ILE A 76 -16.07 5.59 -4.16
N LYS A 77 -17.35 5.98 -4.07
CA LYS A 77 -17.79 7.39 -4.03
C LYS A 77 -18.04 7.85 -2.61
N GLY A 78 -17.96 9.17 -2.42
CA GLY A 78 -18.34 9.83 -1.17
C GLY A 78 -17.17 10.18 -0.24
N PHE A 79 -15.95 9.71 -0.53
CA PHE A 79 -14.76 10.17 0.18
C PHE A 79 -14.40 11.61 -0.22
N ARG A 80 -13.90 12.37 0.76
CA ARG A 80 -13.48 13.77 0.59
C ARG A 80 -12.22 14.07 1.38
N THR A 81 -11.40 15.00 0.90
CA THR A 81 -10.24 15.53 1.62
C THR A 81 -10.57 16.83 2.33
N SER A 82 -9.70 17.29 3.23
CA SER A 82 -9.86 18.63 3.79
C SER A 82 -9.65 19.70 2.70
N ILE A 83 -10.47 20.75 2.72
CA ILE A 83 -10.30 21.90 1.82
C ILE A 83 -9.09 22.77 2.21
N THR A 84 -8.65 22.70 3.46
CA THR A 84 -7.47 23.38 3.99
C THR A 84 -6.55 22.42 4.76
N PRO A 85 -5.27 22.76 4.97
CA PRO A 85 -4.40 22.03 5.91
C PRO A 85 -4.93 22.00 7.35
N GLU A 86 -5.67 23.02 7.77
CA GLU A 86 -6.22 23.17 9.11
C GLU A 86 -7.44 22.26 9.35
N GLY A 87 -8.10 21.81 8.28
CA GLY A 87 -9.16 20.82 8.38
C GLY A 87 -10.26 20.94 7.34
N TYR A 88 -11.31 20.18 7.60
CA TYR A 88 -12.51 20.07 6.77
C TYR A 88 -13.42 21.28 6.93
N ASP A 89 -14.09 21.65 5.84
CA ASP A 89 -15.24 22.55 5.90
C ASP A 89 -16.42 21.87 6.61
N ALA A 90 -17.21 22.66 7.33
CA ALA A 90 -18.38 22.17 8.05
C ALA A 90 -19.50 21.69 7.12
N GLU A 91 -19.59 22.26 5.91
CA GLU A 91 -20.47 21.77 4.86
C GLU A 91 -19.70 20.74 4.01
N PRO A 92 -20.01 19.42 4.10
CA PRO A 92 -19.23 18.37 3.47
C PRO A 92 -19.06 18.54 1.97
N THR A 93 -20.05 19.12 1.28
CA THR A 93 -20.02 19.30 -0.18
C THR A 93 -18.97 20.31 -0.65
N ASN A 94 -18.49 21.20 0.22
CA ASN A 94 -17.40 22.14 -0.08
C ASN A 94 -16.02 21.46 -0.10
N ASN A 95 -15.87 20.33 0.60
CA ASN A 95 -14.62 19.60 0.66
C ASN A 95 -14.33 18.89 -0.68
N PRO A 96 -13.09 18.90 -1.20
CA PRO A 96 -12.76 18.23 -2.46
C PRO A 96 -13.04 16.73 -2.40
N GLU A 97 -13.46 16.14 -3.51
CA GLU A 97 -13.62 14.69 -3.60
C GLU A 97 -12.26 14.00 -3.56
N LEU A 98 -12.20 12.87 -2.86
CA LEU A 98 -11.04 11.99 -2.84
C LEU A 98 -11.34 10.80 -3.75
N PRO A 99 -10.65 10.66 -4.89
CA PRO A 99 -10.77 9.47 -5.71
C PRO A 99 -10.25 8.26 -4.94
N VAL A 100 -11.08 7.22 -4.87
CA VAL A 100 -10.75 5.95 -4.23
C VAL A 100 -11.27 4.83 -5.11
N TYR A 101 -10.37 3.91 -5.49
CA TYR A 101 -10.72 2.70 -6.22
C TYR A 101 -10.31 1.49 -5.38
N GLN A 102 -11.13 0.45 -5.39
CA GLN A 102 -10.87 -0.80 -4.71
C GLN A 102 -10.56 -1.87 -5.74
N LEU A 103 -9.42 -2.53 -5.58
CA LEU A 103 -9.06 -3.72 -6.34
C LEU A 103 -9.34 -4.96 -5.50
N ILE A 104 -10.00 -5.95 -6.09
CA ILE A 104 -10.33 -7.24 -5.46
C ILE A 104 -9.82 -8.37 -6.34
N ALA A 105 -8.76 -9.06 -5.89
CA ALA A 105 -8.35 -10.32 -6.50
C ALA A 105 -8.94 -11.49 -5.73
N LYS A 106 -9.73 -12.32 -6.41
CA LYS A 106 -10.35 -13.50 -5.81
C LYS A 106 -9.48 -14.73 -6.04
N LEU A 107 -8.98 -15.31 -4.95
CA LEU A 107 -8.31 -16.60 -4.94
C LEU A 107 -9.35 -17.69 -4.73
N GLU A 108 -9.41 -18.66 -5.63
CA GLU A 108 -10.38 -19.77 -5.58
C GLU A 108 -9.69 -21.14 -5.49
N ASN A 109 -10.48 -22.16 -5.17
CA ASN A 109 -10.04 -23.56 -5.06
C ASN A 109 -8.91 -23.77 -4.01
N LEU A 110 -8.88 -22.91 -2.99
CA LEU A 110 -7.95 -23.05 -1.87
C LEU A 110 -8.26 -24.31 -1.08
N GLN A 111 -7.23 -24.92 -0.51
CA GLN A 111 -7.37 -26.12 0.32
C GLN A 111 -7.37 -25.73 1.80
N PRO A 112 -8.36 -26.17 2.60
CA PRO A 112 -8.42 -25.86 4.03
C PRO A 112 -7.16 -26.30 4.79
N GLY A 113 -6.76 -25.49 5.77
CA GLY A 113 -5.62 -25.79 6.65
C GLY A 113 -4.24 -25.69 6.00
N GLN A 114 -4.15 -25.21 4.75
CA GLN A 114 -2.88 -24.95 4.08
C GLN A 114 -2.40 -23.51 4.27
N VAL A 115 -1.08 -23.33 4.20
CA VAL A 115 -0.46 -22.00 4.13
C VAL A 115 -0.24 -21.63 2.67
N TYR A 116 -0.80 -20.49 2.26
CA TYR A 116 -0.55 -19.90 0.96
C TYR A 116 0.32 -18.65 1.09
N TYR A 117 1.29 -18.53 0.20
CA TYR A 117 2.08 -17.33 -0.01
C TYR A 117 1.42 -16.53 -1.11
N TYR A 118 1.45 -15.19 -0.99
CA TYR A 118 0.94 -14.32 -2.05
C TYR A 118 1.78 -13.05 -2.19
N ARG A 119 1.70 -12.43 -3.36
CA ARG A 119 2.24 -11.10 -3.66
C ARG A 119 1.25 -10.31 -4.50
N VAL A 120 1.04 -9.06 -4.12
CA VAL A 120 0.20 -8.11 -4.86
C VAL A 120 1.09 -7.28 -5.78
N THR A 121 0.61 -7.07 -7.01
CA THR A 121 1.17 -6.11 -7.96
C THR A 121 0.09 -5.11 -8.36
N THR A 122 0.47 -3.84 -8.52
CA THR A 122 -0.41 -2.76 -8.98
C THR A 122 0.33 -1.97 -10.05
N THR A 123 -0.33 -1.72 -11.19
CA THR A 123 0.28 -1.11 -12.39
C THR A 123 -0.65 -0.16 -13.08
#